data_AF-A0A1V5VJU4-F1
#
_entry.id   AF-A0A1V5VJU4-F1
#
_cell.length_a   1.000
_cell.length_b   1.000
_cell.length_c   1.000
_cell.angle_alpha   90.00
_cell.angle_beta   90.00
_cell.angle_gamma   90.00
#
_symmetry.space_group_name_H-M   'P 1'
#
loop_
_entity.id
_entity.type
_entity.pdbx_description
1 polymer ?
#
loop_
_entity_poly.entity_id
_entity_poly.type
_entity_poly.pdbx_seq_one_letter_code
_entity_poly.pdbx_strand_id
1 'polypeptide(L)'
;MDGKGRAYDNIFVELLWRSVKYEDVYLNGYETMPEAKAGLEKYFDLYNRERFHQSLEYQTPEQIYFDNGRNLEKIAGSLGDNFLHLN
;
A
#
# COMPACT_ATOMS: atom_id res chain seq x y z
N MET A 1 -11.56 3.79 23.96
CA MET A 1 -11.00 3.83 22.59
C MET A 1 -10.16 2.59 22.49
N ASP A 2 -10.73 1.52 21.96
CA ASP A 2 -10.33 0.18 22.37
C ASP A 2 -9.25 -0.32 21.41
N GLY A 3 -8.04 -0.48 21.93
CA GLY A 3 -6.82 -0.79 21.16
C GLY A 3 -6.74 -2.21 20.59
N LYS A 4 -7.85 -2.95 20.54
CA LYS A 4 -7.89 -4.30 19.97
C LYS A 4 -7.91 -4.22 18.44
N GLY A 5 -6.79 -4.56 17.80
CA GLY A 5 -6.67 -4.73 16.34
C GLY A 5 -5.80 -3.70 15.63
N ARG A 6 -5.64 -2.47 16.17
CA ARG A 6 -4.87 -1.40 15.52
C ARG A 6 -3.35 -1.58 15.56
N ALA A 7 -2.84 -2.50 16.38
CA ALA A 7 -1.39 -2.69 16.51
C ALA A 7 -0.75 -3.07 15.17
N TYR A 8 -1.40 -3.94 14.38
CA TYR A 8 -0.89 -4.37 13.08
C TYR A 8 -0.93 -3.23 12.04
N ASP A 9 -2.06 -2.52 11.94
CA ASP A 9 -2.18 -1.36 11.06
C ASP A 9 -1.15 -0.28 11.40
N ASN A 10 -0.95 -0.05 12.70
CA ASN A 10 -0.01 0.94 13.20
C ASN A 10 1.45 0.55 12.90
N ILE A 11 1.81 -0.73 13.00
CA ILE A 11 3.16 -1.20 12.66
C ILE A 11 3.49 -0.92 11.19
N PHE A 12 2.57 -1.17 10.26
CA PHE A 12 2.82 -0.91 8.84
C PHE A 12 2.98 0.58 8.54
N VAL A 13 2.13 1.41 9.14
CA VAL A 13 2.22 2.88 9.00
C VAL A 13 3.52 3.41 9.60
N GLU A 14 3.93 2.91 10.76
CA GLU A 14 5.19 3.29 11.41
C GLU A 14 6.41 2.91 10.57
N LEU A 15 6.43 1.70 9.98
CA LEU A 15 7.49 1.24 9.10
C LEU A 15 7.57 2.09 7.82
N LEU A 16 6.42 2.38 7.21
CA LEU A 16 6.35 3.25 6.04
C LEU A 16 6.97 4.62 6.34
N TRP A 17 6.54 5.27 7.42
CA TRP A 17 7.04 6.59 7.81
C TRP A 17 8.51 6.58 8.19
N ARG A 18 9.02 5.47 8.72
CA ARG A 18 10.47 5.30 8.93
C ARG A 18 11.20 5.34 7.58
N SER A 19 10.78 4.55 6.59
CA SER A 19 11.42 4.56 5.27
C SER A 19 11.37 5.94 4.61
N VAL A 20 10.20 6.57 4.58
CA VAL A 20 10.02 7.93 4.01
C VAL A 20 10.97 8.94 4.64
N LYS A 21 11.10 8.92 5.97
CA LYS A 21 11.98 9.88 6.66
C LYS A 21 13.45 9.68 6.30
N TYR A 22 13.94 8.45 6.36
CA TYR A 22 15.36 8.16 6.19
C TYR A 22 15.84 8.19 4.74
N GLU A 23 14.96 7.85 3.80
CA GLU A 23 15.34 7.69 2.40
C GLU A 23 14.98 8.91 1.54
N ASP A 24 14.09 9.78 2.03
CA ASP A 24 13.65 10.96 1.29
C ASP A 24 13.79 12.25 2.10
N VAL A 25 13.01 12.39 3.17
CA VAL A 25 12.89 13.67 3.88
C VAL A 25 14.22 14.16 4.46
N TYR A 26 14.98 13.28 5.12
CA TYR A 26 16.28 13.64 5.71
C TYR A 26 17.40 13.83 4.69
N LEU A 27 17.27 13.26 3.49
CA LEU A 27 18.26 13.41 2.43
C LEU A 27 18.01 14.68 1.60
N ASN A 28 16.75 14.99 1.33
CA ASN A 28 16.38 16.11 0.45
C ASN A 28 16.25 17.44 1.18
N GLY A 29 15.98 17.44 2.49
CA GLY A 29 16.04 18.66 3.30
C GLY A 29 15.09 19.78 2.85
N TYR A 30 13.89 19.43 2.37
CA TYR A 30 12.93 20.35 1.77
C TYR A 30 12.73 21.64 2.58
N GLU A 31 12.80 22.78 1.90
CA GLU A 31 12.71 24.10 2.54
C GLU A 31 11.27 24.63 2.56
N THR A 32 10.43 24.16 1.62
CA THR A 32 9.05 24.65 1.47
C THR A 32 8.04 23.51 1.39
N MET A 33 6.81 23.81 1.81
CA MET A 33 5.71 22.82 1.75
C MET A 33 5.40 22.33 0.32
N PRO A 34 5.36 23.18 -0.73
CA PRO A 34 5.13 22.71 -2.10
C PRO A 34 6.23 21.77 -2.59
N GLU A 35 7.48 22.04 -2.24
CA GLU A 35 8.62 21.19 -2.57
C GLU A 35 8.52 19.83 -1.87
N ALA A 36 8.24 19.83 -0.57
CA ALA A 36 8.03 18.60 0.19
C ALA A 36 6.88 17.75 -0.38
N LYS A 37 5.78 18.39 -0.81
CA LYS A 37 4.65 17.70 -1.44
C LYS A 37 5.07 17.02 -2.75
N ALA A 38 5.75 17.74 -3.63
CA ALA A 38 6.21 17.21 -4.91
C ALA A 38 7.24 16.08 -4.73
N GLY A 39 8.17 16.24 -3.78
CA GLY A 39 9.15 15.23 -3.43
C GLY A 39 8.52 13.95 -2.88
N LEU A 40 7.58 14.09 -1.94
CA LEU A 40 6.83 12.95 -1.40
C LEU A 40 5.98 12.25 -2.47
N GLU A 41 5.30 12.99 -3.36
CA GLU A 41 4.56 12.39 -4.48
C GLU A 41 5.47 11.49 -5.32
N LYS A 42 6.65 12.00 -5.70
CA LYS A 42 7.65 11.23 -6.43
C LYS A 42 8.15 10.00 -5.65
N TYR A 43 8.40 10.15 -4.35
CA TYR A 43 8.82 9.04 -3.50
C TYR A 43 7.75 7.94 -3.44
N PHE A 44 6.49 8.30 -3.25
CA PHE A 44 5.40 7.33 -3.17
C PHE A 44 5.13 6.64 -4.51
N ASP A 45 5.30 7.32 -5.65
CA ASP A 45 5.22 6.67 -6.96
C ASP A 45 6.29 5.58 -7.10
N LEU A 46 7.54 5.87 -6.75
CA LEU A 46 8.65 4.91 -6.77
C LEU A 46 8.41 3.75 -5.78
N TYR A 47 8.00 4.08 -4.54
CA TYR A 47 7.73 3.11 -3.50
C TYR A 47 6.62 2.13 -3.91
N ASN A 48 5.55 2.62 -4.52
CA ASN A 48 4.40 1.79 -4.89
C ASN A 48 4.62 0.98 -6.17
N ARG A 49 5.39 1.50 -7.13
CA ARG A 49 5.49 0.92 -8.49
C ARG A 49 6.78 0.16 -8.77
N GLU A 50 7.88 0.53 -8.11
CA GLU A 50 9.21 0.04 -8.47
C GLU A 50 9.90 -0.72 -7.33
N ARG A 51 9.55 -0.43 -6.08
CA ARG A 51 10.20 -1.07 -4.93
C ARG A 51 9.69 -2.49 -4.72
N PHE A 52 10.59 -3.45 -4.80
CA PHE A 52 10.32 -4.83 -4.39
C PHE A 52 10.42 -4.96 -2.87
N HIS A 53 9.39 -5.54 -2.24
CA HIS A 53 9.37 -5.78 -0.81
C HIS A 53 9.52 -7.26 -0.52
N GLN A 54 10.56 -7.64 0.24
CA GLN A 54 10.77 -9.03 0.63
C GLN A 54 9.59 -9.60 1.43
N SER A 55 8.93 -8.77 2.24
CA SER A 55 7.71 -9.13 2.97
C SER A 55 6.49 -9.33 2.06
N LEU A 56 6.55 -8.90 0.81
CA LEU A 56 5.52 -9.05 -0.22
C LEU A 56 5.98 -10.00 -1.33
N GLU A 57 6.82 -11.00 -1.01
CA GLU A 57 7.34 -11.97 -1.98
C GLU A 57 8.04 -11.33 -3.19
N TYR A 58 8.72 -10.19 -2.98
CA TYR A 58 9.33 -9.38 -4.04
C TYR A 58 8.31 -8.87 -5.07
N GLN A 59 7.08 -8.62 -4.65
CA GLN A 59 6.10 -7.83 -5.39
C GLN A 59 6.12 -6.38 -4.91
N THR A 60 5.61 -5.50 -5.75
CA THR A 60 5.40 -4.08 -5.43
C THR A 60 4.06 -3.90 -4.70
N PRO A 61 3.91 -2.85 -3.88
CA PRO A 61 2.65 -2.57 -3.21
C PRO A 61 1.48 -2.41 -4.21
N GLU A 62 1.72 -1.81 -5.37
CA GLU A 62 0.74 -1.68 -6.44
C GLU A 62 0.25 -3.06 -6.93
N GLN A 63 1.17 -3.99 -7.21
CA GLN A 63 0.83 -5.33 -7.67
C GLN A 63 -0.05 -6.07 -6.66
N ILE A 64 0.33 -6.08 -5.39
CA ILE A 64 -0.45 -6.75 -4.33
C ILE A 64 -1.85 -6.13 -4.22
N TYR A 65 -1.95 -4.80 -4.24
CA TYR A 65 -3.24 -4.12 -4.10
C TYR A 65 -4.19 -4.45 -5.25
N PHE A 66 -3.73 -4.35 -6.49
CA PHE A 66 -4.56 -4.64 -7.66
C PHE A 66 -4.83 -6.13 -7.86
N ASP A 67 -3.89 -7.02 -7.52
CA ASP A 67 -4.12 -8.47 -7.57
C ASP A 67 -5.16 -8.91 -6.52
N ASN A 68 -5.13 -8.32 -5.32
CA ASN A 68 -6.15 -8.55 -4.30
C ASN A 68 -7.52 -8.00 -4.74
N GLY A 69 -7.57 -6.82 -5.37
CA GLY A 69 -8.80 -6.26 -5.95
C GLY A 69 -9.41 -7.18 -7.01
N ARG A 70 -8.59 -7.69 -7.95
CA ARG A 70 -9.03 -8.62 -8.99
C ARG A 70 -9.48 -9.98 -8.42
N ASN A 71 -8.86 -10.46 -7.36
CA ASN A 71 -9.28 -11.68 -6.68
C ASN A 71 -10.65 -11.50 -5.98
N LEU A 72 -10.90 -10.34 -5.37
CA LEU A 72 -12.20 -10.03 -4.78
C LEU A 72 -13.32 -9.95 -5.84
N GLU A 73 -13.05 -9.32 -6.99
CA GLU A 73 -14.00 -9.28 -8.12
C GLU A 73 -14.31 -10.68 -8.67
N LYS A 74 -13.29 -11.54 -8.83
CA LYS A 74 -13.48 -12.93 -9.29
C LYS A 74 -14.30 -13.77 -8.30
N ILE A 75 -14.08 -13.60 -7.00
CA ILE A 75 -14.83 -14.31 -5.95
C ILE A 75 -16.28 -13.82 -5.92
N ALA A 76 -16.50 -12.50 -6.02
CA ALA A 76 -17.84 -11.92 -6.07
C ALA A 76 -18.61 -12.37 -7.33
N GLY A 77 -17.93 -12.46 -8.48
CA GLY A 77 -18.49 -12.99 -9.73
C GLY A 77 -18.89 -14.46 -9.62
N SER A 78 -18.01 -15.32 -9.09
CA SER A 78 -18.30 -16.76 -8.98
C SER A 78 -19.37 -17.09 -7.94
N LEU A 79 -19.51 -16.27 -6.90
CA LEU A 79 -20.63 -16.36 -5.96
C LEU A 79 -21.95 -16.02 -6.65
N GLY A 80 -21.99 -14.98 -7.49
CA GLY A 80 -23.17 -14.61 -8.29
C GLY A 80 -23.63 -15.70 -9.26
N ASP A 81 -22.69 -16.38 -9.90
CA ASP A 81 -22.98 -17.46 -10.86
C ASP A 81 -23.54 -18.73 -10.20
N ASN A 82 -23.12 -19.03 -8.96
CA ASN A 82 -23.62 -20.20 -8.21
C ASN A 82 -25.06 -20.04 -7.68
N PHE A 83 -25.62 -18.82 -7.62
CA PHE A 83 -27.02 -18.60 -7.24
C PHE A 83 -28.02 -18.79 -8.39
N LEU A 84 -27.56 -18.81 -9.65
CA LEU A 84 -28.42 -18.98 -10.83
C LEU A 84 -28.67 -20.45 -11.20
N HIS A 85 -28.01 -21.40 -10.53
CA HIS A 85 -28.13 -22.84 -10.81
C HIS A 85 -28.83 -23.65 -9.71
N LEU A 86 -29.47 -22.98 -8.73
CA LEU A 86 -30.23 -23.62 -7.62
C LEU A 86 -31.75 -23.43 -7.71
N ASN A 87 -32.31 -23.44 -8.93
CA ASN A 87 -33.75 -23.64 -9.15
C ASN A 87 -34.00 -24.81 -10.10
#